data_AF-A0A8X7QWW8-F1
#
_entry.id   AF-A0A8X7QWW8-F1
#
_cell.length_a   1.000
_cell.length_b   1.000
_cell.length_c   1.000
_cell.angle_alpha   90.00
_cell.angle_beta   90.00
_cell.angle_gamma   90.00
#
_symmetry.space_group_name_H-M   'P 1'
#
loop_
_entity.id
_entity.type
_entity.pdbx_description
1 polymer ?
#
loop_
_entity_poly.entity_id
_entity_poly.type
_entity_poly.pdbx_seq_one_letter_code
_entity_poly.pdbx_strand_id
1 'polypeptide(L)'
;MCFKVYGYISMTQALTFIQDFKLGLYMKIPPRSMYLAQVVGTLVAVLVYTGTAWWLMVDIPHLCDKYLLPDDSQWTCPMDRVFFDASVIWGLVGPRRMFGDLGEYSAINWFFLVGAITPFFVWLATKAFPAQKWISQIHFPVILGATSMMPPAMAVNFTSWCIVAFIFGHFVFKYKREWWTKYNYVLSGGLDAGTAFMTILIFLALGRRGIGLAWWGNADDSKNCGLASCPTAKGVVTQGCPVF
;
A
#
# COMPACT_ATOMS: atom_id res chain seq x y z
N MET A 1 8.50 -16.32 -7.39
CA MET A 1 7.37 -15.68 -8.13
C MET A 1 6.18 -16.59 -8.34
N CYS A 2 6.30 -17.72 -9.05
CA CYS A 2 5.15 -18.53 -9.48
C CYS A 2 4.20 -18.92 -8.34
N PHE A 3 4.74 -19.35 -7.19
CA PHE A 3 3.93 -19.67 -6.00
C PHE A 3 3.06 -18.51 -5.53
N LYS A 4 3.62 -17.30 -5.42
CA LYS A 4 2.87 -16.11 -4.99
C LYS A 4 1.81 -15.69 -6.03
N VAL A 5 2.14 -15.78 -7.32
CA VAL A 5 1.21 -15.43 -8.41
C VAL A 5 0.04 -16.42 -8.47
N TYR A 6 0.33 -17.72 -8.60
CA TYR A 6 -0.71 -18.74 -8.76
C TYR A 6 -1.42 -19.11 -7.46
N GLY A 7 -0.75 -18.99 -6.32
CA GLY A 7 -1.35 -19.26 -5.01
C GLY A 7 -2.09 -18.03 -4.49
N TYR A 8 -1.37 -16.95 -4.17
CA TYR A 8 -1.95 -15.82 -3.44
C TYR A 8 -2.74 -14.84 -4.32
N ILE A 9 -2.17 -14.44 -5.47
CA ILE A 9 -2.80 -13.41 -6.31
C ILE A 9 -4.08 -13.94 -6.97
N SER A 10 -4.08 -15.17 -7.47
CA SER A 10 -5.28 -15.80 -8.02
C SER A 10 -6.45 -15.84 -7.03
N MET A 11 -6.18 -16.23 -5.77
CA MET A 11 -7.18 -16.27 -4.70
C MET A 11 -7.67 -14.86 -4.36
N THR A 12 -6.76 -13.89 -4.27
CA THR A 12 -7.12 -12.49 -3.98
C THR A 12 -8.03 -11.94 -5.08
N GLN A 13 -7.72 -12.22 -6.35
CA GLN A 13 -8.57 -11.81 -7.48
C GLN A 13 -9.92 -12.53 -7.50
N ALA A 14 -9.98 -13.81 -7.09
CA ALA A 14 -11.25 -14.50 -6.95
C ALA A 14 -12.13 -13.88 -5.86
N LEU A 15 -11.53 -13.48 -4.73
CA LEU A 15 -12.25 -12.82 -3.64
C LEU A 15 -12.79 -11.44 -4.05
N THR A 16 -11.98 -10.60 -4.71
CA THR A 16 -12.43 -9.29 -5.19
C THR A 16 -13.53 -9.43 -6.23
N PHE A 17 -13.42 -10.40 -7.14
CA PHE A 17 -14.45 -10.71 -8.12
C PHE A 17 -15.78 -11.10 -7.50
N ILE A 18 -15.77 -11.94 -6.45
CA ILE A 18 -16.98 -12.31 -5.72
C ILE A 18 -17.56 -11.12 -4.93
N GLN A 19 -16.71 -10.28 -4.35
CA GLN A 19 -17.14 -9.06 -3.65
C GLN A 19 -17.89 -8.12 -4.59
N ASP A 20 -17.38 -7.93 -5.80
CA ASP A 20 -18.04 -7.11 -6.82
C ASP A 20 -19.37 -7.70 -7.29
N PHE A 21 -19.47 -9.03 -7.45
CA PHE A 21 -20.76 -9.64 -7.77
C PHE A 21 -21.81 -9.43 -6.68
N LYS A 22 -21.38 -9.48 -5.42
CA LYS A 22 -22.27 -9.21 -4.29
C LYS A 22 -22.75 -7.75 -4.33
N LEU A 23 -21.85 -6.81 -4.64
CA LEU A 23 -22.22 -5.41 -4.83
C LEU A 23 -23.17 -5.22 -6.02
N GLY A 24 -22.89 -5.87 -7.16
CA GLY A 24 -23.73 -5.84 -8.36
C GLY A 24 -25.14 -6.37 -8.09
N LEU A 25 -25.26 -7.40 -7.26
CA LEU A 25 -26.56 -7.91 -6.79
C LEU A 25 -27.33 -6.86 -5.98
N TYR A 26 -26.66 -6.12 -5.07
CA TYR A 26 -27.29 -5.03 -4.32
C TYR A 26 -27.74 -3.88 -5.23
N MET A 27 -27.00 -3.60 -6.30
CA MET A 27 -27.33 -2.57 -7.29
C MET A 27 -28.31 -3.05 -8.38
N LYS A 28 -28.79 -4.31 -8.29
CA LYS A 28 -29.70 -4.94 -9.27
C LYS A 28 -29.15 -5.00 -10.69
N ILE A 29 -27.84 -5.11 -10.85
CA ILE A 29 -27.17 -5.26 -12.15
C ILE A 29 -27.27 -6.73 -12.59
N PRO A 30 -27.61 -7.03 -13.85
CA PRO A 30 -27.66 -8.41 -14.34
C PRO A 30 -26.27 -9.07 -14.28
N PRO A 31 -26.15 -10.29 -13.74
CA PRO A 31 -24.85 -10.92 -13.47
C PRO A 31 -24.03 -11.22 -14.74
N ARG A 32 -24.70 -11.47 -15.88
CA ARG A 32 -24.02 -11.72 -17.16
C ARG A 32 -23.29 -10.48 -17.69
N SER A 33 -23.91 -9.30 -17.56
CA SER A 33 -23.30 -8.05 -17.98
C SER A 33 -22.14 -7.66 -17.06
N MET A 34 -22.29 -7.89 -15.75
CA MET A 34 -21.22 -7.67 -14.77
C MET A 34 -20.00 -8.54 -15.06
N TYR A 35 -20.23 -9.85 -15.28
CA TYR A 35 -19.18 -10.80 -15.67
C TYR A 35 -18.44 -10.34 -16.93
N LEU A 36 -19.19 -10.00 -17.99
CA LEU A 36 -18.59 -9.58 -19.26
C LEU A 36 -17.76 -8.30 -19.09
N ALA A 37 -18.24 -7.32 -18.34
CA ALA A 37 -17.53 -6.07 -18.09
C ALA A 37 -16.20 -6.31 -17.34
N GLN A 38 -16.20 -7.17 -16.32
CA GLN A 38 -14.99 -7.52 -15.58
C GLN A 38 -13.99 -8.30 -16.44
N VAL A 39 -14.45 -9.29 -17.20
CA VAL A 39 -13.57 -10.08 -18.09
C VAL A 39 -12.97 -9.20 -19.18
N VAL A 40 -13.77 -8.37 -19.85
CA VAL A 40 -13.26 -7.45 -20.88
C VAL A 40 -12.30 -6.42 -20.27
N GLY A 41 -12.65 -5.84 -19.11
CA GLY A 41 -11.79 -4.89 -18.40
C GLY A 41 -10.44 -5.50 -18.01
N THR A 42 -10.43 -6.72 -17.50
CA THR A 42 -9.18 -7.42 -17.15
C THR A 42 -8.34 -7.76 -18.38
N LEU A 43 -8.94 -8.20 -19.48
CA LEU A 43 -8.21 -8.45 -20.73
C LEU A 43 -7.55 -7.19 -21.26
N VAL A 44 -8.27 -6.07 -21.30
CA VAL A 44 -7.72 -4.77 -21.71
C VAL A 44 -6.60 -4.34 -20.77
N ALA A 45 -6.80 -4.46 -19.45
CA ALA A 45 -5.77 -4.11 -18.46
C ALA A 45 -4.49 -4.94 -18.63
N VAL A 46 -4.61 -6.26 -18.86
CA VAL A 46 -3.45 -7.15 -19.08
C VAL A 46 -2.68 -6.74 -20.34
N LEU A 47 -3.39 -6.46 -21.45
CA LEU A 47 -2.74 -6.04 -22.70
C LEU A 47 -2.02 -4.71 -22.55
N VAL A 48 -2.67 -3.70 -21.94
CA VAL A 48 -2.09 -2.39 -21.72
C VAL A 48 -0.89 -2.47 -20.79
N TYR A 49 -1.01 -3.17 -19.65
CA TYR A 49 0.07 -3.30 -18.67
C TYR A 49 1.28 -4.05 -19.25
N THR A 50 1.05 -5.12 -20.01
CA THR A 50 2.15 -5.88 -20.64
C THR A 50 2.83 -5.04 -21.71
N GLY A 51 2.06 -4.30 -22.52
CA GLY A 51 2.60 -3.42 -23.55
C GLY A 51 3.42 -2.26 -22.98
N THR A 52 2.92 -1.61 -21.92
CA THR A 52 3.67 -0.53 -21.26
C THR A 52 4.91 -1.07 -20.56
N ALA A 53 4.84 -2.18 -19.83
CA ALA A 53 6.00 -2.78 -19.19
C ALA A 53 7.10 -3.14 -20.21
N TRP A 54 6.72 -3.78 -21.32
CA TRP A 54 7.65 -4.08 -22.40
C TRP A 54 8.28 -2.83 -22.99
N TRP A 55 7.47 -1.80 -23.26
CA TRP A 55 7.96 -0.53 -23.79
C TRP A 55 8.95 0.16 -22.84
N LEU A 56 8.65 0.25 -21.55
CA LEU A 56 9.54 0.86 -20.56
C LEU A 56 10.86 0.10 -20.43
N MET A 57 10.85 -1.23 -20.47
CA MET A 57 12.07 -2.05 -20.41
C MET A 57 12.99 -1.86 -21.63
N VAL A 58 12.44 -1.51 -22.79
CA VAL A 58 13.23 -1.25 -24.01
C VAL A 58 13.77 0.18 -24.05
N ASP A 59 12.98 1.16 -23.60
CA ASP A 59 13.32 2.59 -23.71
C ASP A 59 14.26 3.05 -22.59
N ILE A 60 14.12 2.50 -21.36
CA ILE A 60 14.85 2.96 -20.17
C ILE A 60 15.96 1.95 -19.82
N PRO A 61 17.25 2.31 -19.98
CA PRO A 61 18.35 1.43 -19.58
C PRO A 61 18.39 1.28 -18.06
N HIS A 62 18.74 0.07 -17.60
CA HIS A 62 18.89 -0.29 -16.19
C HIS A 62 17.64 -0.11 -15.30
N LEU A 63 16.44 -0.15 -15.88
CA LEU A 63 15.17 -0.01 -15.16
C LEU A 63 15.14 -0.83 -13.85
N CYS A 64 14.72 -0.19 -12.75
CA CYS A 64 14.65 -0.75 -11.39
C CYS A 64 16.00 -1.03 -10.68
N ASP A 65 17.15 -0.79 -11.32
CA ASP A 65 18.47 -0.98 -10.69
C ASP A 65 18.98 0.31 -10.03
N LYS A 66 18.84 0.40 -8.70
CA LYS A 66 19.26 1.58 -7.93
C LYS A 66 20.77 1.86 -7.98
N TYR A 67 21.62 0.92 -8.36
CA TYR A 67 23.08 1.12 -8.38
C TYR A 67 23.57 1.74 -9.69
N LEU A 68 22.86 1.46 -10.78
CA LEU A 68 23.20 1.92 -12.13
C LEU A 68 22.39 3.16 -12.54
N LEU A 69 21.30 3.44 -11.81
CA LEU A 69 20.50 4.64 -11.99
C LEU A 69 21.13 5.84 -11.28
N PRO A 70 20.97 7.06 -11.84
CA PRO A 70 21.25 8.30 -11.11
C PRO A 70 20.47 8.35 -9.79
N ASP A 71 21.05 8.91 -8.73
CA ASP A 71 20.43 8.97 -7.40
C ASP A 71 19.05 9.66 -7.39
N ASP A 72 18.79 10.60 -8.31
CA ASP A 72 17.48 11.28 -8.45
C ASP A 72 16.52 10.60 -9.46
N SER A 73 16.80 9.35 -9.85
CA SER A 73 16.00 8.65 -10.84
C SER A 73 14.65 8.19 -10.28
N GLN A 74 13.58 8.49 -10.98
CA GLN A 74 12.20 8.13 -10.60
C GLN A 74 11.89 6.64 -10.83
N TRP A 75 12.80 5.88 -11.44
CA TRP A 75 12.58 4.53 -11.96
C TRP A 75 12.94 3.41 -10.96
N THR A 76 12.48 3.52 -9.71
CA THR A 76 12.95 2.67 -8.59
C THR A 76 12.09 1.43 -8.26
N CYS A 77 11.01 1.18 -9.02
CA CYS A 77 10.14 -0.02 -8.99
C CYS A 77 9.92 -0.66 -7.60
N PRO A 78 9.44 0.09 -6.59
CA PRO A 78 9.37 -0.41 -5.22
C PRO A 78 8.37 -1.55 -5.05
N MET A 79 7.24 -1.51 -5.76
CA MET A 79 6.22 -2.55 -5.73
C MET A 79 6.74 -3.90 -6.21
N ASP A 80 7.48 -3.91 -7.32
CA ASP A 80 8.01 -5.15 -7.91
C ASP A 80 9.06 -5.79 -7.00
N ARG A 81 9.89 -4.97 -6.34
CA ARG A 81 10.87 -5.46 -5.37
C ARG A 81 10.20 -6.09 -4.15
N VAL A 82 9.22 -5.43 -3.55
CA VAL A 82 8.44 -6.01 -2.43
C VAL A 82 7.71 -7.28 -2.88
N PHE A 83 7.21 -7.30 -4.12
CA PHE A 83 6.58 -8.49 -4.66
C PHE A 83 7.55 -9.66 -4.78
N PHE A 84 8.76 -9.38 -5.28
CA PHE A 84 9.86 -10.34 -5.42
C PHE A 84 10.29 -10.90 -4.07
N ASP A 85 10.65 -10.02 -3.13
CA ASP A 85 11.16 -10.35 -1.80
C ASP A 85 10.16 -11.21 -1.02
N ALA A 86 8.88 -10.83 -1.02
CA ALA A 86 7.83 -11.60 -0.38
C ALA A 86 7.71 -13.02 -0.97
N SER A 87 7.92 -13.19 -2.28
CA SER A 87 7.86 -14.53 -2.88
C SER A 87 9.08 -15.39 -2.51
N VAL A 88 10.24 -14.79 -2.25
CA VAL A 88 11.43 -15.49 -1.77
C VAL A 88 11.22 -15.93 -0.32
N ILE A 89 10.71 -15.03 0.53
CA ILE A 89 10.40 -15.30 1.94
C ILE A 89 9.41 -16.46 2.07
N TRP A 90 8.24 -16.34 1.43
CA TRP A 90 7.14 -17.30 1.61
C TRP A 90 7.26 -18.53 0.71
N GLY A 91 7.95 -18.44 -0.42
CA GLY A 91 8.07 -19.53 -1.39
C GLY A 91 9.36 -20.34 -1.30
N LEU A 92 10.52 -19.69 -1.22
CA LEU A 92 11.83 -20.36 -1.31
C LEU A 92 12.43 -20.67 0.07
N VAL A 93 12.48 -19.66 0.96
CA VAL A 93 13.08 -19.79 2.30
C VAL A 93 12.14 -20.52 3.25
N GLY A 94 10.85 -20.18 3.16
CA GLY A 94 9.79 -20.74 3.98
C GLY A 94 9.72 -20.11 5.38
N PRO A 95 8.55 -20.21 6.04
CA PRO A 95 8.31 -19.54 7.31
C PRO A 95 9.20 -20.02 8.45
N ARG A 96 9.65 -21.28 8.44
CA ARG A 96 10.52 -21.82 9.51
C ARG A 96 11.89 -21.15 9.59
N ARG A 97 12.48 -20.77 8.45
CA ARG A 97 13.79 -20.09 8.42
C ARG A 97 13.72 -18.58 8.59
N MET A 98 12.54 -17.98 8.45
CA MET A 98 12.36 -16.55 8.70
C MET A 98 11.75 -16.27 10.07
N PHE A 99 10.63 -16.92 10.38
CA PHE A 99 9.84 -16.70 11.59
C PHE A 99 9.92 -17.88 12.59
N GLY A 100 10.60 -18.97 12.25
CA GLY A 100 10.69 -20.14 13.13
C GLY A 100 11.91 -20.14 14.06
N ASP A 101 12.26 -21.33 14.53
CA ASP A 101 13.40 -21.63 15.41
C ASP A 101 14.76 -21.25 14.82
N LEU A 102 14.85 -21.25 13.49
CA LEU A 102 16.09 -21.00 12.75
C LEU A 102 16.19 -19.57 12.19
N GLY A 103 15.22 -18.70 12.48
CA GLY A 103 15.11 -17.37 11.88
C GLY A 103 15.23 -16.23 12.88
N GLU A 104 15.75 -15.09 12.42
CA GLU A 104 15.93 -13.87 13.21
C GLU A 104 14.60 -13.16 13.56
N TYR A 105 13.52 -13.43 12.81
CA TYR A 105 12.23 -12.77 12.99
C TYR A 105 11.22 -13.59 13.80
N SER A 106 11.69 -14.53 14.64
CA SER A 106 10.81 -15.34 15.49
C SER A 106 9.94 -14.51 16.44
N ALA A 107 10.46 -13.37 16.91
CA ALA A 107 9.74 -12.44 17.78
C ALA A 107 8.47 -11.87 17.13
N ILE A 108 8.40 -11.80 15.80
CA ILE A 108 7.23 -11.24 15.09
C ILE A 108 5.96 -12.09 15.32
N ASN A 109 6.10 -13.39 15.58
CA ASN A 109 4.94 -14.24 15.82
C ASN A 109 4.18 -13.86 17.10
N TRP A 110 4.82 -13.18 18.07
CA TRP A 110 4.14 -12.68 19.26
C TRP A 110 3.07 -11.62 18.93
N PHE A 111 3.17 -10.95 17.77
CA PHE A 111 2.12 -10.02 17.34
C PHE A 111 0.79 -10.73 17.04
N PHE A 112 0.78 -12.03 16.74
CA PHE A 112 -0.48 -12.78 16.64
C PHE A 112 -1.21 -12.84 17.98
N LEU A 113 -0.47 -13.04 19.07
CA LEU A 113 -1.03 -13.02 20.42
C LEU A 113 -1.47 -11.61 20.80
N VAL A 114 -0.66 -10.59 20.49
CA VAL A 114 -1.04 -9.19 20.70
C VAL A 114 -2.36 -8.88 19.99
N GLY A 115 -2.50 -9.30 18.72
CA GLY A 115 -3.72 -9.13 17.92
C GLY A 115 -4.94 -9.87 18.46
N ALA A 116 -4.75 -11.05 19.05
CA ALA A 116 -5.83 -11.80 19.70
C ALA A 116 -6.27 -11.18 21.03
N ILE A 117 -5.33 -10.60 21.79
CA ILE A 117 -5.59 -10.06 23.13
C ILE A 117 -6.13 -8.61 23.06
N THR A 118 -5.72 -7.80 22.07
CA THR A 118 -6.15 -6.39 21.98
C THR A 118 -7.67 -6.18 21.96
N PRO A 119 -8.47 -6.95 21.20
CA PRO A 119 -9.93 -6.84 21.25
C PRO A 119 -10.52 -7.15 22.63
N PHE A 120 -9.92 -8.10 23.36
CA PHE A 120 -10.35 -8.45 24.71
C PHE A 120 -10.13 -7.29 25.69
N PHE A 121 -9.02 -6.56 25.57
CA PHE A 121 -8.79 -5.36 26.37
C PHE A 121 -9.82 -4.26 26.08
N VAL A 122 -10.22 -4.04 24.83
CA VAL A 122 -11.29 -3.08 24.50
C VAL A 122 -12.62 -3.50 25.11
N TRP A 123 -12.95 -4.80 25.05
CA TRP A 123 -14.16 -5.31 25.67
C TRP A 123 -14.17 -5.08 27.19
N LEU A 124 -13.06 -5.39 27.87
CA LEU A 124 -12.92 -5.17 29.30
C LEU A 124 -13.03 -3.67 29.65
N ALA A 125 -12.35 -2.81 28.90
CA ALA A 125 -12.38 -1.37 29.09
C ALA A 125 -13.79 -0.79 28.90
N THR A 126 -14.56 -1.31 27.94
CA THR A 126 -15.96 -0.91 27.72
C THR A 126 -16.84 -1.30 28.92
N LYS A 127 -16.55 -2.44 29.56
CA LYS A 127 -17.28 -2.91 30.75
C LYS A 127 -16.90 -2.13 32.02
N ALA A 128 -15.64 -1.74 32.16
CA ALA A 128 -15.13 -0.97 33.31
C ALA A 128 -15.54 0.52 33.26
N PHE A 129 -15.64 1.11 32.06
CA PHE A 129 -16.00 2.51 31.86
C PHE A 129 -17.28 2.68 31.02
N PRO A 130 -18.46 2.30 31.54
CA PRO A 130 -19.72 2.36 30.79
C PRO A 130 -20.14 3.80 30.42
N ALA A 131 -19.60 4.81 31.10
CA ALA A 131 -19.85 6.22 30.80
C ALA A 131 -19.20 6.68 29.48
N GLN A 132 -18.13 6.01 29.02
CA GLN A 132 -17.29 6.44 27.90
C GLN A 132 -17.63 5.66 26.62
N LYS A 133 -18.65 6.13 25.88
CA LYS A 133 -19.15 5.45 24.66
C LYS A 133 -18.14 5.36 23.51
N TRP A 134 -17.10 6.21 23.50
CA TRP A 134 -16.08 6.23 22.44
C TRP A 134 -15.18 4.98 22.46
N ILE A 135 -14.99 4.34 23.62
CA ILE A 135 -14.14 3.15 23.76
C ILE A 135 -14.71 1.98 22.95
N SER A 136 -16.04 1.87 22.88
CA SER A 136 -16.73 0.85 22.07
C SER A 136 -16.56 1.05 20.55
N GLN A 137 -16.06 2.20 20.09
CA GLN A 137 -15.86 2.50 18.67
C GLN A 137 -14.44 2.17 18.19
N ILE A 138 -13.54 1.76 19.10
CA ILE A 138 -12.15 1.44 18.75
C ILE A 138 -12.08 0.00 18.24
N HIS A 139 -11.82 -0.16 16.94
CA HIS A 139 -11.66 -1.46 16.30
C HIS A 139 -10.19 -1.76 16.03
N PHE A 140 -9.52 -2.43 16.97
CA PHE A 140 -8.12 -2.85 16.82
C PHE A 140 -7.82 -3.68 15.57
N PRO A 141 -8.69 -4.63 15.15
CA PRO A 141 -8.43 -5.37 13.91
C PRO A 141 -8.34 -4.47 12.67
N VAL A 142 -9.11 -3.38 12.63
CA VAL A 142 -9.07 -2.41 11.53
C VAL A 142 -7.77 -1.61 11.57
N ILE A 143 -7.34 -1.18 12.76
CA ILE A 143 -6.09 -0.41 12.96
C ILE A 143 -4.86 -1.26 12.58
N LEU A 144 -4.80 -2.51 13.05
CA LEU A 144 -3.69 -3.42 12.74
C LEU A 144 -3.74 -3.91 11.28
N GLY A 145 -4.94 -4.05 10.70
CA GLY A 145 -5.10 -4.38 9.29
C GLY A 145 -4.69 -3.23 8.35
N ALA A 146 -4.84 -1.98 8.80
CA ALA A 146 -4.49 -0.81 8.00
C ALA A 146 -2.99 -0.77 7.63
N THR A 147 -2.11 -1.33 8.48
CA THR A 147 -0.66 -1.37 8.23
C THR A 147 -0.22 -2.46 7.25
N SER A 148 -1.15 -3.22 6.66
CA SER A 148 -0.84 -4.33 5.74
C SER A 148 -0.14 -3.91 4.44
N MET A 149 -0.24 -2.64 4.04
CA MET A 149 0.44 -2.08 2.87
C MET A 149 1.82 -1.47 3.16
N MET A 150 2.32 -1.67 4.39
CA MET A 150 3.65 -1.27 4.82
C MET A 150 4.58 -2.49 4.68
N PRO A 151 5.56 -2.55 3.76
CA PRO A 151 5.89 -1.75 2.56
C PRO A 151 5.05 -2.11 1.30
N PRO A 152 5.07 -1.31 0.21
CA PRO A 152 6.01 -0.23 -0.12
C PRO A 152 5.59 1.16 0.37
N ALA A 153 4.41 1.30 0.98
CA ALA A 153 3.97 2.60 1.46
C ALA A 153 4.92 3.10 2.57
N MET A 154 5.44 4.32 2.40
CA MET A 154 6.32 4.95 3.38
C MET A 154 5.52 5.47 4.57
N ALA A 155 6.19 5.75 5.69
CA ALA A 155 5.54 6.27 6.90
C ALA A 155 4.74 7.56 6.63
N VAL A 156 5.24 8.41 5.74
CA VAL A 156 4.58 9.66 5.31
C VAL A 156 3.19 9.39 4.69
N ASN A 157 3.02 8.28 3.97
CA ASN A 157 1.73 7.93 3.38
C ASN A 157 0.70 7.61 4.47
N PHE A 158 1.11 6.90 5.52
CA PHE A 158 0.25 6.56 6.66
C PHE A 158 -0.10 7.79 7.50
N THR A 159 0.88 8.64 7.83
CA THR A 159 0.61 9.86 8.60
C THR A 159 -0.32 10.81 7.82
N SER A 160 -0.11 10.94 6.52
CA SER A 160 -0.97 11.74 5.65
C SER A 160 -2.39 11.17 5.59
N TRP A 161 -2.53 9.85 5.46
CA TRP A 161 -3.83 9.20 5.49
C TRP A 161 -4.56 9.44 6.82
N CYS A 162 -3.87 9.32 7.97
CA CYS A 162 -4.46 9.61 9.27
C CYS A 162 -4.94 11.06 9.39
N ILE A 163 -4.17 12.03 8.88
CA ILE A 163 -4.54 13.45 8.89
C ILE A 163 -5.79 13.68 8.03
N VAL A 164 -5.79 13.19 6.79
CA VAL A 164 -6.94 13.34 5.88
C VAL A 164 -8.18 12.64 6.44
N ALA A 165 -8.02 11.43 6.99
CA ALA A 165 -9.10 10.70 7.63
C ALA A 165 -9.66 11.45 8.84
N PHE A 166 -8.83 12.11 9.65
CA PHE A 166 -9.29 12.93 10.76
C PHE A 166 -10.04 14.18 10.28
N ILE A 167 -9.53 14.88 9.27
CA ILE A 167 -10.18 16.07 8.69
C ILE A 167 -11.55 15.70 8.13
N PHE A 168 -11.62 14.73 7.22
CA PHE A 168 -12.89 14.39 6.56
C PHE A 168 -13.82 13.56 7.46
N GLY A 169 -13.27 12.65 8.26
CA GLY A 169 -14.05 11.73 9.11
C GLY A 169 -14.52 12.34 10.44
N HIS A 170 -13.76 13.28 11.03
CA HIS A 170 -14.15 13.93 12.28
C HIS A 170 -14.62 15.38 12.06
N PHE A 171 -13.79 16.22 11.44
CA PHE A 171 -14.08 17.65 11.35
C PHE A 171 -15.21 17.94 10.35
N VAL A 172 -15.06 17.54 9.09
CA VAL A 172 -16.06 17.80 8.04
C VAL A 172 -17.38 17.09 8.36
N PHE A 173 -17.33 15.87 8.88
CA PHE A 173 -18.52 15.14 9.31
C PHE A 173 -19.30 15.86 10.41
N LYS A 174 -18.62 16.46 11.40
CA LYS A 174 -19.24 17.15 12.53
C LYS A 174 -19.81 18.51 12.15
N TYR A 175 -19.09 19.30 11.34
CA TYR A 175 -19.48 20.68 11.02
C TYR A 175 -20.38 20.79 9.77
N LYS A 176 -20.28 19.86 8.81
CA LYS A 176 -20.98 19.92 7.51
C LYS A 176 -21.52 18.56 7.08
N ARG A 177 -22.37 17.96 7.92
CA ARG A 177 -22.90 16.60 7.71
C ARG A 177 -23.66 16.41 6.39
N GLU A 178 -24.48 17.39 5.97
CA GLU A 178 -25.25 17.30 4.72
C GLU A 178 -24.36 17.25 3.48
N TRP A 179 -23.28 18.05 3.47
CA TRP A 179 -22.31 18.04 2.38
C TRP A 179 -21.54 16.72 2.37
N TRP A 180 -21.11 16.23 3.54
CA TRP A 180 -20.33 15.00 3.66
C TRP A 180 -21.09 13.79 3.11
N THR A 181 -22.35 13.59 3.51
CA THR A 181 -23.16 12.44 3.06
C THR A 181 -23.38 12.44 1.55
N LYS A 182 -23.48 13.62 0.92
CA LYS A 182 -23.79 13.74 -0.50
C LYS A 182 -22.56 13.72 -1.40
N TYR A 183 -21.45 14.33 -0.98
CA TYR A 183 -20.32 14.61 -1.88
C TYR A 183 -19.01 13.94 -1.48
N ASN A 184 -18.85 13.44 -0.25
CA ASN A 184 -17.55 12.92 0.20
C ASN A 184 -17.06 11.73 -0.66
N TYR A 185 -17.95 10.78 -0.98
CA TYR A 185 -17.60 9.65 -1.85
C TYR A 185 -17.30 10.08 -3.29
N VAL A 186 -18.02 11.08 -3.81
CA VAL A 186 -17.77 11.64 -5.16
C VAL A 186 -16.44 12.37 -5.20
N LEU A 187 -16.11 13.13 -4.16
CA LEU A 187 -14.82 13.81 -4.02
C LEU A 187 -13.67 12.79 -3.95
N SER A 188 -13.83 11.73 -3.15
CA SER A 188 -12.84 10.64 -3.08
C SER A 188 -12.60 10.04 -4.46
N GLY A 189 -13.65 9.65 -5.18
CA GLY A 189 -13.51 9.11 -6.54
C GLY A 189 -12.91 10.11 -7.53
N GLY A 190 -13.20 11.41 -7.38
CA GLY A 190 -12.61 12.47 -8.18
C GLY A 190 -11.11 12.67 -7.92
N LEU A 191 -10.67 12.55 -6.67
CA LEU A 191 -9.25 12.60 -6.30
C LEU A 191 -8.50 11.37 -6.83
N ASP A 192 -9.08 10.18 -6.71
CA ASP A 192 -8.48 8.95 -7.22
C ASP A 192 -8.33 8.99 -8.75
N ALA A 193 -9.39 9.37 -9.47
CA ALA A 193 -9.32 9.54 -10.93
C ALA A 193 -8.36 10.67 -11.34
N GLY A 194 -8.42 11.82 -10.65
CA GLY A 194 -7.58 12.99 -10.93
C GLY A 194 -6.10 12.69 -10.77
N THR A 195 -5.71 11.99 -9.70
CA THR A 195 -4.33 11.56 -9.49
C THR A 195 -3.86 10.59 -10.57
N ALA A 196 -4.69 9.64 -11.00
CA ALA A 196 -4.36 8.72 -12.10
C ALA A 196 -4.12 9.46 -13.42
N PHE A 197 -5.03 10.38 -13.82
CA PHE A 197 -4.87 11.16 -15.05
C PHE A 197 -3.65 12.09 -15.00
N MET A 198 -3.46 12.78 -13.88
CA MET A 198 -2.30 13.66 -13.69
C MET A 198 -0.98 12.89 -13.73
N THR A 199 -0.95 11.68 -13.17
CA THR A 199 0.26 10.82 -13.20
C THR A 199 0.65 10.48 -14.64
N ILE A 200 -0.32 10.09 -15.48
CA ILE A 200 -0.06 9.79 -16.90
C ILE A 200 0.40 11.06 -17.65
N LEU A 201 -0.23 12.20 -17.39
CA LEU A 201 0.14 13.47 -18.00
C LEU A 201 1.57 13.89 -17.63
N ILE A 202 1.93 13.80 -16.35
CA ILE A 202 3.28 14.11 -15.85
C ILE A 202 4.30 13.14 -16.45
N PHE A 203 3.98 11.85 -16.53
CA PHE A 203 4.85 10.86 -17.17
C PHE A 203 5.13 11.21 -18.64
N LEU A 204 4.10 11.55 -19.42
CA LEU A 204 4.27 11.88 -20.84
C LEU A 204 4.96 13.24 -21.07
N ALA A 205 4.69 14.23 -20.22
CA ALA A 205 5.21 15.59 -20.38
C ALA A 205 6.64 15.76 -19.83
N LEU A 206 6.92 15.20 -18.64
CA LEU A 206 8.16 15.42 -17.88
C LEU A 206 8.98 14.13 -17.75
N GLY A 207 8.36 13.04 -17.28
CA GLY A 207 9.04 11.78 -16.97
C GLY A 207 9.77 11.18 -18.16
N ARG A 208 9.12 11.11 -19.32
CA ARG A 208 9.72 10.59 -20.56
C ARG A 208 10.89 11.44 -21.07
N ARG A 209 10.87 12.75 -20.83
CA ARG A 209 11.93 13.67 -21.26
C ARG A 209 13.10 13.76 -20.27
N GLY A 210 13.05 12.98 -19.18
CA GLY A 210 14.06 13.00 -18.13
C GLY A 210 14.09 14.31 -17.34
N ILE A 211 13.00 15.09 -17.36
CA ILE A 211 12.94 16.39 -16.68
C ILE A 211 12.44 16.16 -15.24
N GLY A 212 13.39 16.09 -14.30
CA GLY A 212 13.09 16.05 -12.86
C GLY A 212 12.96 17.46 -12.29
N LEU A 213 11.85 17.75 -11.61
CA LEU A 213 11.69 18.99 -10.84
C LEU A 213 12.20 18.78 -9.42
N ALA A 214 13.34 19.39 -9.07
CA ALA A 214 13.85 19.37 -7.71
C ALA A 214 13.11 20.42 -6.85
N TRP A 215 12.28 19.96 -5.91
CA TRP A 215 11.61 20.80 -4.91
C TRP A 215 11.37 19.99 -3.64
N TRP A 216 10.96 20.64 -2.54
CA TRP A 216 10.91 20.02 -1.22
C TRP A 216 10.08 18.70 -1.15
N GLY A 217 9.03 18.55 -1.95
CA GLY A 217 8.18 17.35 -1.98
C GLY A 217 8.52 16.32 -3.07
N ASN A 218 9.58 16.54 -3.85
CA ASN A 218 10.13 15.56 -4.82
C ASN A 218 11.65 15.36 -4.65
N ALA A 219 12.26 16.02 -3.66
CA ALA A 219 13.62 15.75 -3.26
C ALA A 219 13.64 14.40 -2.55
N ASP A 220 14.53 13.53 -3.00
CA ASP A 220 14.69 12.18 -2.48
C ASP A 220 14.88 12.22 -0.96
N ASP A 221 14.17 11.36 -0.21
CA ASP A 221 14.24 11.31 1.26
C ASP A 221 15.68 11.07 1.76
N SER A 222 16.54 10.49 0.90
CA SER A 222 17.98 10.35 1.10
C SER A 222 18.73 11.69 1.19
N LYS A 223 18.27 12.73 0.48
CA LYS A 223 18.87 14.08 0.50
C LYS A 223 18.27 14.97 1.58
N ASN A 224 16.97 14.84 1.86
CA ASN A 224 16.31 15.58 2.94
C ASN A 224 16.58 14.97 4.33
N CYS A 225 16.85 13.66 4.39
CA CYS A 225 17.07 12.91 5.63
C CYS A 225 18.06 11.76 5.41
N GLY A 226 19.33 12.07 5.10
CA GLY A 226 20.38 11.06 4.88
C GLY A 226 20.66 10.13 6.07
N LEU A 227 20.17 10.46 7.26
CA LEU A 227 20.22 9.60 8.44
C LEU A 227 19.18 8.45 8.40
N ALA A 228 18.10 8.58 7.62
CA ALA A 228 17.05 7.57 7.53
C ALA A 228 17.46 6.34 6.72
N SER A 229 18.43 6.48 5.81
CA SER A 229 19.03 5.36 5.06
C SER A 229 20.10 4.62 5.86
N CYS A 230 20.53 5.17 6.99
CA CYS A 230 21.59 4.59 7.80
C CYS A 230 21.07 3.44 8.69
N PRO A 231 21.78 2.31 8.75
CA PRO A 231 21.41 1.22 9.63
C PRO A 231 21.57 1.66 11.07
N THR A 232 20.51 1.53 11.85
CA THR A 232 20.50 1.79 13.30
C THR A 232 20.90 0.57 14.12
N ALA A 233 21.18 -0.56 13.46
CA ALA A 233 21.61 -1.79 14.10
C ALA A 233 23.07 -1.69 14.58
N LYS A 234 23.30 -1.99 15.87
CA LYS A 234 24.64 -2.01 16.46
C LYS A 234 25.56 -2.96 15.68
N GLY A 235 26.73 -2.46 15.26
CA GLY A 235 27.75 -3.24 14.57
C GLY A 235 27.66 -3.27 13.04
N VAL A 236 26.66 -2.63 12.43
CA VAL A 236 26.57 -2.51 10.96
C VAL A 236 27.15 -1.16 10.53
N VAL A 237 28.37 -1.17 9.97
CA VAL A 237 29.03 0.03 9.46
C VAL A 237 28.81 0.13 7.96
N THR A 238 28.10 1.17 7.51
CA THR A 238 27.90 1.49 6.10
C THR A 238 28.60 2.81 5.75
N GLN A 239 29.23 2.87 4.58
CA GLN A 239 29.88 4.10 4.11
C GLN A 239 28.84 5.22 4.00
N GLY A 240 29.14 6.39 4.58
CA GLY A 240 28.27 7.57 4.58
C GLY A 240 27.36 7.74 5.80
N CYS A 241 27.40 6.80 6.77
CA CYS A 241 26.57 6.84 7.96
C CYS A 241 27.38 7.11 9.24
N PRO A 242 26.87 7.94 10.18
CA PRO A 242 27.56 8.16 11.45
C PRO A 242 27.54 6.87 12.27
N VAL A 243 28.74 6.46 12.71
CA VAL A 243 28.93 5.32 13.60
C VAL A 243 28.76 5.83 15.03
N PHE A 244 27.72 5.41 15.73
CA PHE A 244 27.54 5.67 17.17
C PHE A 244 28.00 4.48 18.00
#